data_AF-A0A8I1P4Q7-F1
#
_entry.id   AF-A0A8I1P4Q7-F1
#
_cell.length_a   1.000
_cell.length_b   1.000
_cell.length_c   1.000
_cell.angle_alpha   90.00
_cell.angle_beta   90.00
_cell.angle_gamma   90.00
#
_symmetry.space_group_name_H-M   'P 1'
#
loop_
_entity.id
_entity.type
_entity.pdbx_description
1 polymer ?
#
loop_
_entity_poly.entity_id
_entity_poly.type
_entity_poly.pdbx_seq_one_letter_code
_entity_poly.pdbx_strand_id
1 'polypeptide(L)'
;MIRIRTLAFLAVAALAAAPAFAQQTFDTQRVKLRADVVAGGLDHPWGLDFLPGGDAIVTERPGRMRLLSQGRLSEPLRGVPEVYAKGQGGLLDV
;
A
#
# COMPACT_ATOMS: atom_id res chain seq x y z
N MET A 1 18.83 -22.95 44.68
CA MET A 1 18.47 -23.58 43.38
C MET A 1 17.09 -23.11 42.98
N ILE A 2 17.02 -21.95 42.32
CA ILE A 2 15.78 -21.24 42.00
C ILE A 2 15.32 -21.70 40.61
N ARG A 3 14.04 -22.08 40.51
CA ARG A 3 13.46 -22.84 39.40
C ARG A 3 13.36 -22.02 38.11
N ILE A 4 13.96 -22.52 37.04
CA ILE A 4 14.07 -21.96 35.66
C ILE A 4 12.71 -21.88 34.90
N ARG A 5 11.56 -21.97 35.57
CA ARG A 5 10.25 -22.13 34.90
C ARG A 5 9.50 -20.82 34.61
N THR A 6 9.94 -19.68 35.13
CA THR A 6 9.16 -18.43 35.06
C THR A 6 9.55 -17.48 33.92
N LEU A 7 10.59 -17.79 33.12
CA LEU A 7 11.07 -16.90 32.05
C LEU A 7 10.40 -17.10 30.67
N ALA A 8 9.57 -18.13 30.50
CA ALA A 8 9.01 -18.45 29.17
C ALA A 8 7.73 -17.66 28.80
N PHE A 9 7.12 -16.93 29.74
CA PHE A 9 5.83 -16.26 29.48
C PHE A 9 5.94 -14.80 28.99
N LEU A 10 7.08 -14.14 29.17
CA LEU A 10 7.26 -12.74 28.77
C LEU A 10 7.77 -12.56 27.33
N ALA A 11 8.30 -13.62 26.71
CA ALA A 11 8.89 -13.54 25.36
C ALA A 11 7.87 -13.67 24.22
N VAL A 12 6.65 -14.15 24.48
CA VAL A 12 5.64 -14.40 23.41
C VAL A 12 4.82 -13.16 23.06
N ALA A 13 4.75 -12.15 23.95
CA ALA A 13 3.91 -10.97 23.72
C ALA A 13 4.50 -9.96 22.71
N ALA A 14 5.79 -10.06 22.36
CA ALA A 14 6.46 -9.05 21.54
C ALA A 14 6.41 -9.33 20.01
N LEU A 15 5.88 -10.47 19.56
CA LEU A 15 6.02 -10.92 18.17
C LEU A 15 4.88 -10.47 17.22
N ALA A 16 3.91 -9.67 17.67
CA ALA A 16 2.73 -9.32 16.86
C ALA A 16 2.47 -7.81 16.69
N ALA A 17 3.47 -6.95 16.90
CA ALA A 17 3.36 -5.54 16.51
C ALA A 17 3.67 -5.39 15.01
N ALA A 18 2.85 -6.00 14.15
CA ALA A 18 2.75 -5.54 12.77
C ALA A 18 2.26 -4.07 12.80
N PRO A 19 2.75 -3.18 11.94
CA PRO A 19 2.19 -1.85 11.83
C PRO A 19 0.74 -2.01 11.34
N ALA A 20 -0.20 -1.98 12.28
CA ALA A 20 -1.60 -1.83 11.98
C ALA A 20 -1.76 -0.40 11.46
N PHE A 21 -1.85 -0.23 10.14
CA PHE A 21 -2.41 1.00 9.60
C PHE A 21 -3.79 1.15 10.22
N ALA A 22 -3.93 2.11 11.13
CA ALA A 22 -5.18 2.31 11.85
C ALA A 22 -6.27 2.59 10.81
N GLN A 23 -7.25 1.69 10.74
CA GLN A 23 -8.39 1.81 9.87
C GLN A 23 -9.11 3.14 10.14
N GLN A 24 -9.15 4.03 9.14
CA GLN A 24 -9.74 5.35 9.30
C GLN A 24 -11.22 5.29 8.94
N THR A 25 -12.07 5.74 9.85
CA THR A 25 -13.51 5.88 9.59
C THR A 25 -13.84 7.36 9.42
N PHE A 26 -14.59 7.68 8.38
CA PHE A 26 -14.99 9.04 8.02
C PHE A 26 -16.50 9.15 8.06
N ASP A 27 -17.00 10.17 8.74
CA ASP A 27 -18.41 10.57 8.68
C ASP A 27 -18.65 11.40 7.42
N THR A 28 -19.64 11.01 6.62
CA THR A 28 -20.12 11.82 5.48
C THR A 28 -21.57 12.22 5.72
N GLN A 29 -22.12 13.06 4.84
CA GLN A 29 -23.51 13.52 4.95
C GLN A 29 -24.55 12.39 4.95
N ARG A 30 -24.24 11.23 4.37
CA ARG A 30 -25.20 10.12 4.21
C ARG A 30 -24.72 8.78 4.76
N VAL A 31 -23.41 8.52 4.75
CA VAL A 31 -22.85 7.21 5.14
C VAL A 31 -21.56 7.37 5.92
N LYS A 32 -21.21 6.36 6.72
CA LYS A 32 -19.86 6.23 7.28
C LYS A 32 -18.98 5.47 6.28
N LEU A 33 -17.83 6.03 5.94
CA LEU A 33 -16.84 5.38 5.09
C LEU A 33 -15.72 4.81 5.96
N ARG A 34 -15.19 3.65 5.55
CA ARG A 34 -14.04 2.99 6.15
C ARG A 34 -12.95 2.91 5.08
N ALA A 35 -11.81 3.53 5.32
CA ALA A 35 -10.67 3.50 4.41
C ALA A 35 -9.55 2.64 5.00
N ASP A 36 -9.02 1.76 4.16
CA ASP A 36 -7.85 0.94 4.44
C ASP A 36 -6.71 1.35 3.52
N VAL A 37 -5.49 1.38 4.06
CA VAL A 37 -4.28 1.56 3.25
C VAL A 37 -3.97 0.25 2.53
N VAL A 38 -4.16 0.22 1.22
CA VAL A 38 -3.86 -0.98 0.40
C VAL A 38 -2.37 -1.09 0.08
N ALA A 39 -1.70 0.04 -0.14
CA ALA A 39 -0.26 0.12 -0.37
C ALA A 39 0.27 1.51 0.04
N GLY A 40 1.54 1.57 0.43
CA GLY A 40 2.25 2.81 0.75
C GLY A 40 3.60 2.90 0.01
N GLY A 41 4.30 4.01 0.17
CA GLY A 41 5.61 4.22 -0.47
C GLY A 41 5.54 4.53 -1.97
N LEU A 42 4.42 5.12 -2.41
CA LEU A 42 4.23 5.65 -3.76
C LEU A 42 4.60 7.14 -3.78
N ASP A 43 5.21 7.59 -4.87
CA ASP A 43 5.53 8.99 -5.12
C ASP A 43 4.48 9.60 -6.05
N HIS A 44 3.54 10.35 -5.46
CA HIS A 44 2.42 10.94 -6.17
C HIS A 44 1.65 9.91 -7.01
N PRO A 45 0.91 8.96 -6.37
CA PRO A 45 0.05 8.03 -7.09
C PRO A 45 -0.88 8.80 -8.04
N TRP A 46 -0.97 8.33 -9.27
CA TRP A 46 -1.53 9.09 -10.40
C TRP A 46 -2.72 8.35 -11.00
N GLY A 47 -2.53 7.13 -11.48
CA GLY A 47 -3.57 6.25 -12.02
C GLY A 47 -3.57 4.87 -11.37
N LEU A 48 -4.71 4.17 -11.50
CA LEU A 48 -4.95 2.83 -11.01
C LEU A 48 -5.89 2.09 -11.97
N ASP A 49 -5.52 0.90 -12.43
CA ASP A 49 -6.42 0.01 -13.16
C ASP A 49 -6.29 -1.45 -12.70
N PHE A 50 -7.40 -2.17 -12.68
CA PHE A 50 -7.47 -3.56 -12.23
C PHE A 50 -7.28 -4.53 -13.40
N LEU A 51 -6.40 -5.50 -13.21
CA LEU A 51 -6.17 -6.58 -14.16
C LEU A 51 -7.21 -7.70 -13.96
N PRO A 52 -7.51 -8.51 -14.99
CA PRO A 52 -8.47 -9.61 -14.88
C PRO A 52 -8.16 -10.66 -13.79
N GLY A 53 -6.92 -10.71 -13.29
CA GLY A 53 -6.48 -11.59 -12.20
C GLY A 53 -6.65 -11.02 -10.79
N GLY A 54 -7.14 -9.79 -10.64
CA GLY A 54 -7.32 -9.11 -9.35
C GLY A 54 -6.10 -8.35 -8.85
N ASP A 55 -4.96 -8.46 -9.52
CA ASP A 55 -3.85 -7.52 -9.38
C ASP A 55 -4.23 -6.16 -9.97
N ALA A 56 -3.45 -5.12 -9.67
CA ALA A 56 -3.65 -3.79 -10.25
C ALA A 56 -2.34 -3.20 -10.79
N ILE A 57 -2.45 -2.32 -11.78
CA ILE A 57 -1.38 -1.42 -12.17
C ILE A 57 -1.58 -0.10 -11.44
N VAL A 58 -0.52 0.41 -10.82
CA VAL A 58 -0.47 1.75 -10.23
C VAL A 58 0.57 2.57 -10.99
N THR A 59 0.21 3.79 -11.37
CA THR A 59 1.15 4.75 -11.96
C THR A 59 1.47 5.86 -10.98
N GLU A 60 2.69 6.38 -11.07
CA GLU A 60 3.21 7.48 -10.25
C GLU A 60 3.52 8.65 -11.18
N ARG A 61 3.16 9.86 -10.75
CA ARG A 61 3.27 11.08 -11.58
C ARG A 61 4.66 11.31 -12.20
N PRO A 62 5.79 10.97 -11.55
CA PRO A 62 7.12 11.08 -12.16
C PRO A 62 7.39 10.13 -13.33
N GLY A 63 6.41 9.32 -13.76
CA GLY A 63 6.55 8.40 -14.89
C GLY A 63 6.95 6.99 -14.50
N ARG A 64 6.60 6.54 -13.29
CA ARG A 64 6.79 5.14 -12.87
C ARG A 64 5.47 4.38 -12.97
N MET A 65 5.56 3.10 -13.30
CA MET A 65 4.44 2.17 -13.29
C MET A 65 4.84 0.96 -12.46
N ARG A 66 3.94 0.45 -11.62
CA ARG A 66 4.20 -0.66 -10.69
C ARG A 66 3.02 -1.62 -10.66
N LEU A 67 3.29 -2.91 -10.49
CA LEU A 67 2.25 -3.89 -10.19
C LEU A 67 1.96 -3.90 -8.70
N LEU A 68 0.68 -3.90 -8.35
CA LEU A 68 0.18 -4.12 -7.01
C LEU A 68 -0.46 -5.52 -6.97
N SER A 69 0.16 -6.43 -6.23
CA SER A 69 -0.35 -7.78 -6.02
C SER A 69 -0.40 -8.09 -4.54
N GLN A 70 -1.57 -8.48 -4.04
CA GLN A 70 -1.78 -8.82 -2.62
C GLN A 70 -1.25 -7.75 -1.64
N GLY A 71 -1.47 -6.46 -1.96
CA GLY A 71 -1.02 -5.33 -1.14
C GLY A 71 0.48 -5.02 -1.23
N ARG A 72 1.22 -5.70 -2.11
CA ARG A 72 2.66 -5.47 -2.33
C ARG A 72 2.90 -4.83 -3.69
N LEU A 73 3.67 -3.75 -3.68
CA LEU A 73 4.13 -3.08 -4.90
C LEU A 73 5.41 -3.75 -5.42
N SER A 74 5.48 -4.00 -6.73
CA SER A 74 6.70 -4.41 -7.42
C SER A 74 7.75 -3.30 -7.43
N GLU A 75 8.96 -3.57 -7.89
CA GLU A 75 9.83 -2.49 -8.39
C GLU A 75 9.19 -1.77 -9.60
N PRO A 76 9.62 -0.55 -9.93
CA PRO A 76 9.17 0.12 -11.15
C PRO A 76 9.36 -0.76 -12.39
N LEU A 77 8.31 -0.87 -13.20
CA LEU A 77 8.35 -1.59 -14.47
C LEU A 77 9.34 -0.93 -15.42
N ARG A 78 10.09 -1.76 -16.14
CA ARG A 78 11.05 -1.30 -17.16
C ARG A 78 10.31 -1.00 -18.46
N GLY A 79 10.87 -0.09 -19.25
CA GLY A 79 10.35 0.23 -20.58
C GLY A 79 9.17 1.20 -20.59
N VAL A 80 8.81 1.79 -19.45
CA VAL A 80 7.89 2.93 -19.41
C VAL A 80 8.56 4.11 -20.12
N PRO A 81 7.94 4.70 -21.16
CA PRO A 81 8.50 5.85 -21.86
C PRO A 81 8.66 7.07 -20.93
N GLU A 82 9.50 8.03 -21.34
CA GLU A 82 9.51 9.34 -20.69
C GLU A 82 8.13 10.01 -20.81
N VAL A 83 7.64 10.58 -19.71
CA VAL A 83 6.30 11.16 -19.66
C VAL A 83 6.33 12.66 -19.43
N TYR A 84 5.36 13.36 -19.98
CA TYR A 84 5.15 14.78 -19.72
C TYR A 84 4.41 15.00 -18.39
N ALA A 85 5.16 15.03 -17.28
CA ALA A 85 4.62 15.17 -15.92
C ALA A 85 4.30 16.62 -15.50
N LYS A 86 3.47 17.33 -16.28
CA LYS A 86 3.04 18.71 -15.96
C LYS A 86 1.51 18.83 -16.02
N GLY A 87 0.94 19.65 -15.13
CA GLY A 87 -0.51 19.81 -15.05
C GLY A 87 -1.19 18.46 -14.84
N GLN A 88 -2.13 18.13 -15.74
CA GLN A 88 -2.86 16.85 -15.80
C GLN A 88 -2.17 15.79 -16.69
N GLY A 89 -0.99 16.08 -17.25
CA GLY A 89 -0.21 15.13 -18.05
C GLY A 89 0.46 14.05 -17.20
N GLY A 90 0.91 12.98 -17.87
CA GLY A 90 1.51 11.80 -17.26
C GLY A 90 0.72 10.54 -17.60
N LEU A 91 0.66 9.60 -16.66
CA LEU A 91 0.01 8.28 -16.81
C LEU A 91 -1.32 8.21 -16.03
N LEU A 92 -2.16 9.24 -16.11
CA LEU A 92 -3.28 9.45 -15.16
C LEU A 92 -4.37 8.37 -15.24
N ASP A 93 -4.68 7.91 -16.45
CA ASP A 93 -5.77 6.94 -16.69
C ASP A 93 -5.30 5.48 -16.57
N VAL A 94 -3.97 5.28 -16.60
CA VAL A 94 -3.23 4.02 -16.90
C VAL A 94 -3.26 3.66 -18.38
#